data_AF-A0A918HGC2-F1
#
_entry.id   AF-A0A918HGC2-F1
#
_cell.length_a   1.000
_cell.length_b   1.000
_cell.length_c   1.000
_cell.angle_alpha   90.00
_cell.angle_beta   90.00
_cell.angle_gamma   90.00
#
_symmetry.space_group_name_H-M   'P 1'
#
loop_
_entity.id
_entity.type
_entity.pdbx_description
1 polymer ?
#
loop_
_entity_poly.entity_id
_entity_poly.type
_entity_poly.pdbx_seq_one_letter_code
_entity_poly.pdbx_strand_id
1 'polypeptide(L)'
;MSVGTGPQCSLPPTGWLSHSVPPPADTGGNRALNSVLHVIAVCQIRDGGRGQEYYQRKIAEGKTPSEARRALKRRLSNVVYRIMKRDQRNHLAQAA
;
A
#
# COMPACT_ATOMS: atom_id res chain seq x y z
N MET A 1 -26.31 60.49 12.04
CA MET A 1 -25.06 60.53 11.25
C MET A 1 -24.30 59.25 11.53
N SER A 2 -24.06 58.47 10.48
CA SER A 2 -23.24 57.25 10.47
C SER A 2 -21.82 57.52 10.94
N VAL A 3 -21.21 56.54 11.62
CA VAL A 3 -20.09 55.65 11.20
C VAL A 3 -19.70 54.86 12.46
N GLY A 4 -19.66 53.53 12.52
CA GLY A 4 -18.99 52.60 11.62
C GLY A 4 -17.56 52.38 12.13
N THR A 5 -17.27 51.28 12.84
CA THR A 5 -15.99 50.53 12.85
C THR A 5 -16.19 49.22 13.64
N GLY A 6 -15.90 48.08 13.00
CA GLY A 6 -16.18 46.72 13.46
C GLY A 6 -15.20 46.14 14.49
N PRO A 7 -15.26 44.82 14.73
CA PRO A 7 -14.59 44.15 15.84
C PRO A 7 -13.12 43.86 15.51
N GLN A 8 -12.22 44.23 16.41
CA GLN A 8 -10.83 43.82 16.34
C GLN A 8 -10.70 42.44 16.98
N CYS A 9 -10.91 41.38 16.20
CA CYS A 9 -10.44 40.04 16.55
C CYS A 9 -8.92 40.02 16.34
N SER A 10 -8.19 39.99 17.44
CA SER A 10 -6.75 39.76 17.51
C SER A 10 -6.41 38.39 16.92
N LEU A 11 -5.88 38.37 15.71
CA LEU A 11 -5.18 37.22 15.15
C LEU A 11 -3.88 37.00 15.96
N PRO A 12 -3.59 35.78 16.45
CA PRO A 12 -2.26 35.48 16.96
C PRO A 12 -1.25 35.40 15.80
N PRO A 13 -0.01 35.89 15.99
CA PRO A 13 1.02 35.82 14.98
C PRO A 13 1.55 34.39 14.82
N THR A 14 1.62 33.93 13.57
CA THR A 14 2.61 32.98 13.02
C THR A 14 3.16 31.92 13.98
N GLY A 15 2.54 30.74 13.97
CA GLY A 15 3.03 29.58 14.73
C GLY A 15 2.57 28.21 14.21
N TRP A 16 2.26 28.06 12.91
CA TRP A 16 1.98 26.76 12.30
C TRP A 16 3.25 26.22 11.61
N LEU A 17 4.30 26.02 12.40
CA LEU A 17 5.45 25.21 12.00
C LEU A 17 5.32 23.84 12.68
N SER A 18 5.34 22.79 11.85
CA SER A 18 5.50 21.39 12.23
C SER A 18 4.25 20.62 12.67
N HIS A 19 3.21 20.60 11.82
CA HIS A 19 2.59 19.31 11.55
C HIS A 19 3.39 18.67 10.42
N SER A 20 4.14 17.62 10.74
CA SER A 20 4.72 16.72 9.77
C SER A 20 3.61 16.21 8.86
N VAL A 21 3.36 16.90 7.75
CA VAL A 21 2.54 16.38 6.66
C VAL A 21 3.27 15.11 6.24
N PRO A 22 2.71 13.90 6.46
CA PRO A 22 3.35 12.71 5.95
C PRO A 22 3.55 12.93 4.45
N PRO A 23 4.72 12.57 3.88
CA PRO A 23 4.90 12.67 2.43
C PRO A 23 3.68 12.04 1.78
N PRO A 24 3.14 12.60 0.69
CA PRO A 24 2.03 11.97 -0.02
C PRO A 24 2.47 10.53 -0.24
N ALA A 25 1.84 9.60 0.49
CA ALA A 25 2.12 8.19 0.30
C ALA A 25 1.88 7.99 -1.19
N ASP A 26 2.82 7.38 -1.90
CA ASP A 26 2.68 7.03 -3.30
C ASP A 26 1.46 6.11 -3.45
N THR A 27 0.27 6.71 -3.43
CA THR A 27 -0.99 5.98 -3.30
C THR A 27 -1.41 5.51 -4.70
N GLY A 28 -0.71 5.95 -5.75
CA GLY A 28 -1.02 5.67 -7.14
C GLY A 28 -0.26 4.50 -7.76
N GLY A 29 0.38 3.61 -6.99
CA GLY A 29 0.88 2.35 -7.57
C GLY A 29 -0.27 1.59 -8.26
N ASN A 30 0.00 1.00 -9.44
CA ASN A 30 -0.97 0.37 -10.34
C ASN A 30 -2.16 -0.29 -9.60
N ARG A 31 -3.31 0.39 -9.59
CA ARG A 31 -4.49 0.01 -8.81
C ARG A 31 -5.07 -1.32 -9.27
N ALA A 32 -5.02 -1.60 -10.56
CA ALA A 32 -5.49 -2.86 -11.13
C ALA A 32 -4.64 -4.03 -10.61
N LEU A 33 -3.31 -3.90 -10.67
CA LEU A 33 -2.40 -4.92 -10.15
C LEU A 33 -2.60 -5.14 -8.65
N ASN A 34 -2.72 -4.05 -7.88
CA ASN A 34 -2.96 -4.13 -6.44
C ASN A 34 -4.31 -4.79 -6.09
N SER A 35 -5.34 -4.57 -6.91
CA SER A 35 -6.65 -5.22 -6.78
C SER A 35 -6.56 -6.73 -7.07
N VAL A 36 -5.94 -7.11 -8.18
CA VAL A 36 -5.75 -8.53 -8.54
C VAL A 36 -4.94 -9.27 -7.48
N LEU A 37 -3.85 -8.66 -6.98
CA LEU A 37 -3.06 -9.22 -5.88
C LEU A 37 -3.87 -9.36 -4.58
N HIS A 38 -4.84 -8.47 -4.34
CA HIS A 38 -5.76 -8.61 -3.23
C HIS A 38 -6.64 -9.86 -3.42
N VAL A 39 -7.27 -10.00 -4.58
CA VAL A 39 -8.17 -11.13 -4.87
C VAL A 39 -7.42 -12.46 -4.76
N ILE A 40 -6.24 -12.57 -5.39
CA ILE A 40 -5.40 -13.78 -5.31
C ILE A 40 -5.04 -14.12 -3.86
N ALA A 41 -4.67 -13.11 -3.05
CA ALA A 41 -4.34 -13.35 -1.65
C ALA A 41 -5.54 -13.88 -0.85
N VAL A 42 -6.75 -13.37 -1.12
CA VAL A 42 -7.98 -13.84 -0.46
C VAL A 42 -8.34 -15.25 -0.91
N CYS A 43 -8.29 -15.54 -2.21
CA CYS A 43 -8.51 -16.90 -2.74
C CYS A 43 -7.51 -17.90 -2.13
N GLN A 44 -6.21 -17.58 -2.10
CA GLN A 44 -5.20 -18.48 -1.53
C GLN A 44 -5.36 -18.74 -0.02
N ILE A 45 -6.01 -17.82 0.71
CA ILE A 45 -6.33 -18.04 2.13
C ILE A 45 -7.58 -18.92 2.26
N ARG A 46 -8.56 -18.79 1.35
CA ARG A 46 -9.85 -19.50 1.39
C ARG A 46 -9.77 -20.93 0.84
N ASP A 47 -9.08 -21.12 -0.28
CA ASP A 47 -9.03 -22.40 -1.00
C ASP A 47 -8.14 -23.44 -0.33
N GLY A 48 -7.33 -23.03 0.65
CA GLY A 48 -6.45 -23.90 1.43
C GLY A 48 -5.23 -24.38 0.62
N GLY A 49 -4.06 -23.90 1.00
CA GLY A 49 -2.81 -24.26 0.34
C GLY A 49 -1.62 -23.46 0.83
N ARG A 50 -0.59 -23.33 -0.02
CA ARG A 50 0.68 -22.65 0.32
C ARG A 50 0.51 -21.22 0.86
N GLY A 51 -0.55 -20.52 0.45
CA GLY A 51 -0.87 -19.17 0.96
C GLY A 51 -1.46 -19.18 2.37
N GLN A 52 -2.33 -20.14 2.68
CA GLN A 52 -2.90 -20.34 4.01
C GLN A 52 -1.84 -20.80 5.01
N GLU A 53 -0.98 -21.78 4.65
CA GLU A 53 0.13 -22.21 5.49
C GLU A 53 1.08 -21.05 5.84
N TYR A 54 1.39 -20.21 4.84
CA TYR A 54 2.23 -19.03 5.07
C TYR A 54 1.56 -18.00 5.96
N TYR A 55 0.25 -17.81 5.81
CA TYR A 55 -0.55 -16.94 6.66
C TYR A 55 -0.56 -17.47 8.11
N GLN A 56 -0.88 -18.75 8.32
CA GLN A 56 -0.89 -19.39 9.62
C GLN A 56 0.48 -19.36 10.30
N ARG A 57 1.57 -19.61 9.56
CA ARG A 57 2.93 -19.48 10.10
C ARG A 57 3.22 -18.05 10.58
N LYS A 58 2.75 -17.04 9.85
CA LYS A 58 2.92 -15.63 10.25
C LYS A 58 2.06 -15.27 11.47
N ILE A 59 0.87 -15.85 11.60
CA ILE A 59 0.06 -15.72 12.82
C ILE A 59 0.76 -16.41 14.00
N ALA A 60 1.32 -17.61 13.81
CA ALA A 60 2.08 -18.34 14.83
C ALA A 60 3.36 -17.60 15.27
N GLU A 61 3.96 -16.79 14.38
CA GLU A 61 5.05 -15.85 14.72
C GLU A 61 4.58 -14.64 15.58
N GLY A 62 3.29 -14.55 15.94
CA GLY A 62 2.72 -13.47 16.73
C GLY A 62 2.33 -12.22 15.94
N LYS A 63 2.31 -12.30 14.60
CA LYS A 63 1.93 -11.15 13.76
C LYS A 63 0.43 -11.00 13.70
N THR A 64 -0.01 -9.75 13.59
CA THR A 64 -1.44 -9.47 13.42
C THR A 64 -1.94 -10.04 12.08
N PRO A 65 -3.22 -10.40 11.98
CA PRO A 65 -3.87 -10.78 10.72
C PRO A 65 -3.63 -9.80 9.57
N SER A 66 -3.56 -8.50 9.87
CA SER A 66 -3.28 -7.46 8.88
C SER A 66 -1.85 -7.54 8.34
N GLU A 67 -0.87 -7.71 9.22
CA GLU A 67 0.53 -7.86 8.84
C GLU A 67 0.80 -9.16 8.10
N ALA A 68 0.18 -10.27 8.53
CA ALA A 68 0.28 -11.55 7.84
C ALA A 68 -0.27 -11.47 6.42
N ARG A 69 -1.43 -10.80 6.21
CA ARG A 69 -1.98 -10.53 4.87
C ARG A 69 -1.08 -9.62 4.04
N ARG A 70 -0.52 -8.55 4.64
CA ARG A 70 0.44 -7.67 3.95
C ARG A 70 1.70 -8.42 3.52
N ALA A 71 2.23 -9.29 4.38
CA ALA A 71 3.38 -10.14 4.07
C ALA A 71 3.08 -11.11 2.92
N LEU A 72 1.89 -11.71 2.90
CA LEU A 72 1.45 -12.57 1.79
C LEU A 72 1.37 -11.80 0.47
N LYS A 73 0.72 -10.62 0.46
CA LYS A 73 0.67 -9.76 -0.73
C LYS A 73 2.05 -9.35 -1.24
N ARG A 74 2.97 -9.01 -0.34
CA ARG A 74 4.34 -8.65 -0.73
C ARG A 74 5.09 -9.83 -1.35
N ARG A 75 4.89 -11.03 -0.81
CA ARG A 75 5.44 -12.26 -1.39
C ARG A 75 4.89 -12.51 -2.79
N LEU A 76 3.58 -12.36 -3.00
CA LEU A 76 2.96 -12.51 -4.31
C LEU A 76 3.49 -11.49 -5.31
N SER A 77 3.60 -10.22 -4.89
CA SER A 77 4.17 -9.15 -5.72
C SER A 77 5.59 -9.49 -6.18
N ASN A 78 6.44 -9.99 -5.27
CA ASN A 78 7.81 -10.39 -5.58
C ASN A 78 7.87 -11.60 -6.52
N VAL A 79 6.92 -12.54 -6.43
CA VAL A 79 6.84 -13.68 -7.36
C VAL A 79 6.43 -13.20 -8.75
N VAL A 80 5.38 -12.40 -8.86
CA VAL A 80 4.90 -11.83 -10.13
C VAL A 80 6.00 -11.02 -10.80
N TYR A 81 6.68 -10.14 -10.06
CA TYR A 81 7.78 -9.35 -10.58
C TYR A 81 8.92 -10.22 -11.15
N ARG A 82 9.28 -11.31 -10.46
CA ARG A 82 10.31 -12.24 -10.95
C ARG A 82 9.88 -12.98 -12.21
N ILE A 83 8.61 -13.37 -12.30
CA ILE A 83 8.05 -14.01 -13.50
C ILE A 83 8.07 -13.03 -14.67
N MET A 84 7.53 -11.81 -14.48
CA MET A 84 7.52 -10.78 -15.52
C MET A 84 8.94 -10.42 -16.00
N LYS A 85 9.91 -10.31 -15.09
CA LYS A 85 11.31 -10.04 -15.46
C LYS A 85 11.93 -11.20 -16.24
N ARG A 86 11.58 -12.45 -15.91
CA ARG A 86 12.03 -13.63 -16.67
C ARG A 86 11.39 -13.64 -18.06
N ASP A 87 10.09 -13.36 -18.13
CA ASP A 87 9.34 -13.28 -19.37
C ASP A 87 9.88 -12.18 -20.30
N GLN A 88 10.12 -10.99 -19.76
CA GLN A 88 10.77 -9.89 -20.48
C GLN A 88 12.14 -10.30 -21.05
N ARG A 89 12.96 -11.01 -20.27
CA ARG A 89 14.26 -11.51 -20.74
C ARG A 89 14.11 -12.53 -21.87
N ASN A 90 13.13 -13.44 -21.75
CA ASN A 90 12.84 -14.42 -22.79
C ASN A 90 12.36 -13.73 -24.07
N HIS A 91 11.49 -12.73 -23.96
CA HIS A 91 10.98 -11.97 -25.09
C HIS A 91 12.10 -11.22 -25.83
N LEU A 92 13.00 -10.57 -25.09
CA LEU A 92 14.17 -9.91 -25.67
C LEU A 92 15.13 -10.89 -26.35
N ALA A 93 15.29 -12.11 -25.80
CA ALA A 93 16.11 -13.15 -26.40
C ALA A 93 15.46 -13.81 -27.63
N GLN A 94 14.12 -13.75 -27.75
CA GLN A 94 13.38 -14.21 -28.94
C GLN A 94 13.33 -13.15 -30.04
N ALA A 95 13.49 -11.88 -29.69
CA ALA A 95 13.50 -10.75 -30.62
C ALA A 95 14.89 -10.43 -31.20
N ALA A 96 15.94 -11.12 -30.73
CA ALA A 96 17.33 -11.01 -31.19
C ALA A 96 17.71 -12.25 -32.00
#